data_AF-A0A4Y8C296-F1
#
_entry.id   AF-A0A4Y8C296-F1
#
_cell.length_a   1.000
_cell.length_b   1.000
_cell.length_c   1.000
_cell.angle_alpha   90.00
_cell.angle_beta   90.00
_cell.angle_gamma   90.00
#
_symmetry.space_group_name_H-M   'P 1'
#
loop_
_entity.id
_entity.type
_entity.pdbx_description
1 polymer ?
#
loop_
_entity_poly.entity_id
_entity_poly.type
_entity_poly.pdbx_seq_one_letter_code
_entity_poly.pdbx_strand_id
1 'polypeptide(L)' 'MLTFAAVGALGGILGEKINYVNAEFVAKEKGVELSCETLPNSGYNNKLSVKIITENSNISVSGTVFNENEQRIVG' A
#
# COMPACT_ATOMS: atom_id res chain seq x y z
N MET A 1 6.09 5.58 3.47
CA MET A 1 5.17 4.43 3.51
C MET A 1 4.44 4.24 2.18
N LEU A 2 3.79 5.28 1.63
CA LEU A 2 3.03 5.20 0.37
C LEU A 2 3.85 4.77 -0.84
N THR A 3 5.12 5.18 -0.94
CA THR A 3 6.01 4.79 -2.04
C THR A 3 6.11 3.28 -2.22
N PHE A 4 6.27 2.51 -1.14
CA PHE A 4 6.36 1.05 -1.22
C PHE A 4 5.05 0.41 -1.66
N ALA A 5 3.92 0.90 -1.13
CA ALA A 5 2.59 0.45 -1.53
C ALA A 5 2.31 0.77 -3.01
N ALA A 6 2.65 1.97 -3.48
CA ALA A 6 2.47 2.39 -4.87
C ALA A 6 3.34 1.57 -5.84
N VAL A 7 4.64 1.40 -5.55
CA VAL A 7 5.53 0.57 -6.37
C VAL A 7 5.04 -0.89 -6.40
N GLY A 8 4.65 -1.45 -5.24
CA GLY A 8 4.16 -2.83 -5.17
C GLY A 8 2.85 -3.05 -5.91
N ALA A 9 1.88 -2.15 -5.73
CA ALA A 9 0.55 -2.28 -6.34
C ALA A 9 0.55 -1.98 -7.85
N LEU A 10 1.30 -0.97 -8.28
CA LEU A 10 1.29 -0.53 -9.68
C LEU A 10 2.42 -1.14 -10.51
N GLY A 11 3.46 -1.70 -9.89
CA GLY A 11 4.63 -2.25 -10.57
C GLY A 11 4.30 -3.38 -11.54
N GLY A 12 3.32 -4.23 -11.20
CA GLY A 12 2.83 -5.29 -12.11
C GLY A 12 2.18 -4.77 -13.40
N ILE A 13 1.72 -3.51 -13.40
CA ILE A 13 1.04 -2.86 -14.54
C ILE A 13 2.00 -1.93 -15.28
N LEU A 14 2.82 -1.18 -14.55
CA LEU A 14 3.66 -0.10 -15.08
C LEU A 14 5.10 -0.55 -15.37
N GLY A 15 5.54 -1.69 -14.85
CA GLY A 15 6.90 -2.20 -15.02
C GLY A 15 7.96 -1.20 -14.55
N GLU A 16 9.02 -1.05 -15.34
CA GLU A 16 10.17 -0.17 -15.02
C GLU A 16 9.84 1.33 -14.98
N LYS A 17 8.64 1.74 -15.41
CA LYS A 17 8.22 3.15 -15.40
C LYS A 17 7.99 3.67 -13.99
N ILE A 18 7.79 2.80 -13.01
CA ILE A 18 7.60 3.16 -11.60
C ILE A 18 8.71 2.57 -10.73
N ASN A 19 9.25 3.37 -9.82
CA ASN A 19 10.25 2.97 -8.85
C ASN A 19 10.16 3.82 -7.56
N TYR A 20 11.05 3.57 -6.61
CA TYR A 20 11.03 4.22 -5.30
C TYR A 20 11.36 5.72 -5.32
N VAL A 21 11.84 6.26 -6.44
CA VAL A 21 12.11 7.70 -6.62
C VAL A 21 10.91 8.41 -7.23
N ASN A 22 10.27 7.82 -8.23
CA ASN A 22 9.25 8.50 -9.05
C ASN A 22 7.79 8.05 -8.78
N ALA A 23 7.55 7.12 -7.85
CA ALA A 23 6.23 6.52 -7.65
C ALA A 23 5.08 7.50 -7.45
N GLU A 24 5.28 8.53 -6.64
CA GLU A 24 4.24 9.54 -6.36
C GLU A 24 3.88 10.32 -7.62
N PHE A 25 4.89 10.76 -8.38
CA PHE A 25 4.71 11.49 -9.62
C PHE A 25 3.97 10.63 -10.67
N VAL A 26 4.43 9.40 -10.85
CA VAL A 26 3.84 8.46 -11.82
C VAL A 26 2.40 8.11 -11.45
N ALA A 27 2.10 7.88 -10.17
CA ALA A 27 0.73 7.62 -9.71
C ALA A 27 -0.19 8.81 -10.02
N LYS A 28 0.26 10.04 -9.74
CA LYS A 28 -0.48 11.26 -10.02
C LYS A 28 -0.73 11.47 -11.52
N GLU A 29 0.26 11.22 -12.38
CA GLU A 29 0.09 11.27 -13.84
C GLU A 29 -0.94 10.26 -14.36
N LYS A 30 -1.13 9.15 -13.64
CA LYS A 30 -2.15 8.13 -13.93
C LYS A 30 -3.51 8.42 -13.30
N GLY A 31 -3.69 9.58 -12.67
CA GLY A 31 -4.93 9.96 -11.99
C GLY A 31 -5.20 9.15 -10.71
N VAL A 32 -4.16 8.54 -10.13
CA VAL A 32 -4.27 7.79 -8.87
C VAL A 32 -3.89 8.72 -7.72
N GLU A 33 -4.82 8.93 -6.80
CA GLU A 33 -4.55 9.64 -5.55
C GLU A 33 -3.92 8.68 -4.53
N LEU A 34 -2.85 9.15 -3.87
CA LEU A 34 -2.19 8.41 -2.80
C LEU A 34 -2.41 9.14 -1.48
N SER A 35 -2.97 8.44 -0.50
CA SER A 35 -3.23 8.98 0.83
C SER A 35 -2.87 7.97 1.91
N CYS A 36 -2.50 8.49 3.08
CA CYS A 36 -2.09 7.68 4.22
C CYS A 36 -2.71 8.29 5.48
N GLU A 37 -3.28 7.42 6.31
CA GLU A 37 -3.82 7.79 7.61
C GLU A 37 -3.33 6.81 8.69
N THR A 38 -3.27 7.30 9.92
CA THR A 38 -3.00 6.47 11.09
C THR A 38 -4.32 6.25 11.82
N LEU A 39 -4.71 4.98 11.95
CA LEU A 39 -5.93 4.58 12.65
C LEU A 39 -5.63 4.16 14.09
N PRO A 40 -6.61 4.28 15.01
CA PRO A 40 -6.48 3.78 16.38
C PRO A 40 -6.33 2.25 16.45
N ASN A 41 -6.05 1.75 17.66
CA ASN A 41 -5.61 0.37 17.92
C ASN A 41 -6.44 -0.69 17.16
N SER A 42 -5.74 -1.60 16.47
CA SER A 42 -6.32 -2.59 15.57
C SER A 42 -6.41 -4.00 16.18
N GLY A 43 -6.01 -4.17 17.45
CA GLY A 43 -5.83 -5.48 18.08
C GLY A 43 -4.47 -6.14 17.77
N TYR A 44 -3.65 -5.51 16.93
CA TYR A 44 -2.27 -5.89 16.67
C TYR A 44 -1.32 -4.80 17.18
N ASN A 45 -0.14 -5.21 17.68
CA ASN A 45 0.93 -4.29 18.08
C ASN A 45 1.37 -3.38 16.92
N ASN A 46 1.34 -3.91 15.70
CA ASN A 46 1.55 -3.18 14.46
C ASN A 46 0.64 -3.76 13.38
N LYS A 47 -0.05 -2.91 12.63
CA LYS A 47 -0.85 -3.32 11.48
C LYS A 47 -0.69 -2.29 10.38
N LEU A 48 -0.34 -2.75 9.20
CA LEU A 48 -0.34 -1.95 7.98
C LEU A 48 -1.47 -2.45 7.08
N SER A 49 -2.35 -1.56 6.64
CA SER A 49 -3.37 -1.90 5.65
C SER A 49 -3.16 -1.06 4.39
N VAL A 50 -3.12 -1.74 3.24
CA VAL A 50 -3.15 -1.10 1.92
C VAL A 50 -4.54 -1.29 1.35
N LYS A 51 -5.18 -0.19 0.97
CA LYS A 51 -6.51 -0.20 0.37
C LYS A 51 -6.43 0.43 -1.02
N ILE A 52 -6.98 -0.28 -2.01
CA ILE A 52 -7.14 0.21 -3.39
C ILE A 52 -8.63 0.40 -3.61
N ILE A 53 -9.01 1.61 -4.00
CA ILE A 53 -10.40 2.00 -4.25
C ILE A 53 -10.50 2.37 -5.73
N THR A 54 -11.50 1.82 -6.38
CA THR A 54 -11.93 2.15 -7.74
C THR A 54 -13.41 2.46 -7.72
N GLU A 55 -13.95 2.99 -8.82
CA GLU A 55 -15.39 3.26 -8.93
C GLU A 55 -16.27 2.02 -8.68
N ASN A 56 -15.76 0.83 -9.03
CA ASN A 56 -16.53 -0.41 -9.02
C ASN A 56 -16.20 -1.34 -7.85
N SER A 57 -15.08 -1.12 -7.15
CA SER A 57 -14.57 -2.07 -6.15
C SER A 57 -13.62 -1.42 -5.17
N ASN A 58 -13.60 -2.00 -3.97
CA ASN A 58 -12.57 -1.76 -2.97
C ASN A 58 -11.90 -3.10 -2.63
N ILE A 59 -10.57 -3.09 -2.59
CA ILE A 59 -9.76 -4.24 -2.16
C ILE A 59 -8.84 -3.73 -1.06
N SER A 60 -8.74 -4.50 0.02
CA SER A 60 -7.86 -4.20 1.14
C SER A 60 -7.02 -5.42 1.47
N VAL A 61 -5.75 -5.21 1.78
CA VAL A 61 -4.83 -6.22 2.31
C VAL A 61 -4.13 -5.65 3.52
N SER A 62 -4.06 -6.42 4.60
CA SER A 62 -3.48 -6.08 5.88
C SER A 62 -2.34 -7.02 6.23
N GLY A 63 -1.25 -6.45 6.73
CA GLY A 63 -0.09 -7.17 7.23
C GLY A 63 0.30 -6.74 8.64
N THR A 64 1.00 -7.64 9.33
CA THR A 64 1.59 -7.41 10.65
C THR A 64 2.94 -8.13 10.74
N VAL A 65 3.80 -7.65 11.62
CA VAL A 65 5.04 -8.30 12.04
C VAL A 65 4.85 -8.77 13.47
N PHE A 66 4.82 -10.09 13.65
CA PHE A 66 4.87 -10.73 14.95
C PHE A 66 6.32 -10.88 15.42
N ASN A 67 6.51 -10.79 16.74
CA ASN A 67 7.83 -10.76 17.36
C ASN A 67 8.72 -9.72 16.66
N GLU A 68 9.95 -10.08 16.30
CA GLU A 68 10.87 -9.17 15.63
C GLU A 68 10.81 -9.27 14.10
N ASN A 69 10.57 -10.46 13.53
CA ASN A 69 10.83 -10.73 12.11
C ASN A 69 9.76 -11.59 11.42
N GLU A 70 8.66 -11.94 12.08
CA GLU A 70 7.66 -12.84 11.52
C GLU A 70 6.53 -12.07 10.81
N GLN A 71 6.68 -11.91 9.49
CA GLN A 71 5.70 -11.19 8.66
C GLN A 71 4.49 -12.07 8.33
N ARG A 72 3.27 -11.55 8.51
CA ARG A 72 2.02 -12.25 8.23
C ARG A 72 1.02 -11.36 7.51
N ILE A 73 0.27 -11.95 6.57
CA ILE A 73 -0.95 -11.36 6.01
C ILE A 73 -2.11 -11.77 6.92
N VAL A 74 -2.92 -10.80 7.36
CA VAL A 74 -3.94 -11.00 8.41
C VAL A 74 -5.32 -10.47 8.02
N GLY A 75 -5.51 -10.10 6.76
CA GLY A 75 -6.77 -9.65 6.20
C GLY A 75 -6.59 -8.87 4.92
#